data_AF-A0A968TT49-F1
#
_entry.id   AF-A0A968TT49-F1
#
_cell.length_a   1.000
_cell.length_b   1.000
_cell.length_c   1.000
_cell.angle_alpha   90.00
_cell.angle_beta   90.00
_cell.angle_gamma   90.00
#
_symmetry.space_group_name_H-M   'P 1'
#
loop_
_entity.id
_entity.type
_entity.pdbx_description
1 polymer ?
#
loop_
_entity_poly.entity_id
_entity_poly.type
_entity_poly.pdbx_seq_one_letter_code
_entity_poly.pdbx_strand_id
1 'polypeptide(L)'
;MLEILSRLRWNEVADVLVVALLIGLAFSWLRRSRGRFALVGLFFLGLLFFVARQLELQLTLWILQGLSAVLVIVLVIVFQDDLKRLFEQIAVWGLRRRTPVPSLGVVEVLMRSIGSWRARTGT
;
A
#
# COMPACT_ATOMS: atom_id res chain seq x y z
N MET A 1 43.85 7.99 -15.88
CA MET A 1 43.05 7.42 -17.00
C MET A 1 42.81 5.92 -16.83
N LEU A 2 43.83 5.11 -16.52
CA LEU A 2 43.66 3.67 -16.26
C LEU A 2 42.82 3.33 -15.01
N GLU A 3 42.83 4.17 -13.97
CA GLU A 3 42.00 3.99 -12.77
C GLU A 3 40.48 4.09 -13.02
N ILE A 4 40.07 4.90 -13.99
CA ILE A 4 38.65 5.12 -14.32
C ILE A 4 38.12 3.87 -15.03
N LEU A 5 38.90 3.31 -15.96
CA LEU A 5 38.59 2.08 -16.68
C LEU A 5 38.58 0.84 -15.76
N SER A 6 39.47 0.76 -14.77
CA SER A 6 39.45 -0.36 -13.82
C SER A 6 38.29 -0.28 -12.84
N ARG A 7 37.93 0.92 -12.35
CA ARG A 7 36.77 1.09 -11.46
C ARG A 7 35.45 0.77 -12.17
N LEU A 8 35.32 1.15 -13.45
CA LEU A 8 34.17 0.75 -14.28
C LEU A 8 34.05 -0.78 -14.39
N ARG A 9 35.15 -1.49 -14.69
CA ARG A 9 35.14 -2.96 -14.82
C ARG A 9 34.85 -3.72 -13.52
N TRP A 10 35.36 -3.25 -12.38
CA TRP A 10 35.05 -3.88 -11.09
C TRP A 10 33.61 -3.60 -10.66
N ASN A 11 33.09 -2.41 -10.96
CA ASN A 11 31.69 -2.08 -10.73
C ASN A 11 30.75 -2.96 -11.56
N GLU A 12 31.08 -3.25 -12.83
CA GLU A 12 30.29 -4.15 -13.70
C GLU A 12 30.22 -5.58 -13.16
N VAL A 13 31.33 -6.11 -12.62
CA VAL A 13 31.35 -7.45 -12.02
C VAL A 13 30.59 -7.47 -10.70
N ALA A 14 30.77 -6.45 -9.86
CA ALA A 14 30.03 -6.31 -8.61
C ALA A 14 28.52 -6.15 -8.85
N ASP A 15 28.15 -5.45 -9.91
CA ASP A 15 26.78 -5.23 -10.35
C ASP A 15 26.09 -6.56 -10.74
N VAL A 16 26.70 -7.34 -11.63
CA VAL A 16 26.19 -8.67 -12.00
C VAL A 16 26.10 -9.62 -10.79
N LEU A 17 27.08 -9.59 -9.89
CA LEU A 17 27.10 -10.44 -8.70
C LEU A 17 25.95 -10.07 -7.73
N VAL A 18 25.73 -8.77 -7.50
CA VAL A 18 24.66 -8.27 -6.64
C VAL A 18 23.29 -8.58 -7.24
N VAL A 19 23.10 -8.39 -8.55
CA VAL A 19 21.88 -8.77 -9.26
C VAL A 19 21.60 -10.27 -9.14
N ALA A 20 22.61 -11.12 -9.36
CA ALA A 20 22.45 -12.57 -9.26
C ALA A 20 22.05 -12.99 -7.85
N LEU A 21 22.63 -12.37 -6.81
CA LEU A 21 22.31 -12.65 -5.41
C LEU A 21 20.88 -12.21 -5.07
N LEU A 22 20.45 -11.06 -5.57
CA LEU A 22 19.08 -10.55 -5.40
C LEU A 22 18.05 -11.42 -6.13
N ILE A 23 18.32 -11.83 -7.37
CA ILE A 23 17.46 -12.75 -8.13
C ILE A 23 17.38 -14.11 -7.41
N GLY A 24 18.50 -14.62 -6.90
CA GLY A 24 18.53 -15.87 -6.15
C GLY A 24 17.69 -15.80 -4.87
N LEU A 25 17.79 -14.70 -4.13
CA LEU A 25 16.93 -14.44 -2.98
C LEU A 25 15.46 -14.36 -3.38
N ALA A 26 15.16 -13.67 -4.49
CA ALA A 26 13.80 -13.55 -5.04
C ALA A 26 13.19 -14.91 -5.32
N PHE A 27 13.95 -15.74 -6.03
CA PHE A 27 13.50 -17.04 -6.51
C PHE A 27 13.28 -18.01 -5.33
N SER A 28 14.19 -18.00 -4.35
CA SER A 28 14.05 -18.78 -3.11
C SER A 28 12.81 -18.35 -2.32
N TRP A 29 12.58 -17.04 -2.23
CA TRP A 29 11.46 -16.46 -1.49
C TRP A 29 10.11 -16.76 -2.17
N LEU A 30 10.07 -16.68 -3.51
CA LEU A 30 8.87 -16.95 -4.33
C LEU A 30 8.41 -18.41 -4.21
N ARG A 31 9.35 -19.37 -4.12
CA ARG A 31 9.02 -20.80 -3.96
C ARG A 31 8.36 -21.14 -2.62
N ARG A 32 8.52 -20.31 -1.58
CA ARG A 32 8.28 -20.74 -0.20
C ARG A 32 6.96 -20.29 0.41
N SER A 33 6.26 -19.35 -0.19
CA SER A 33 5.01 -18.87 0.38
C SER A 33 3.83 -19.52 -0.37
N ARG A 34 2.66 -19.64 0.26
CA ARG A 34 1.40 -20.13 -0.33
C ARG A 34 0.28 -19.32 0.31
N GLY A 35 -0.31 -18.38 -0.43
CA GLY A 35 -1.70 -17.94 -0.18
C GLY A 35 -2.01 -16.49 0.18
N ARG A 36 -1.07 -15.58 0.49
CA ARG A 36 -1.39 -14.16 0.84
C ARG A 36 -0.39 -13.13 0.28
N PHE A 37 -0.03 -13.30 -0.99
CA PHE A 37 1.34 -13.12 -1.47
C PHE A 37 1.76 -11.77 -2.05
N ALA A 38 0.84 -10.94 -2.51
CA ALA A 38 1.25 -9.89 -3.44
C ALA A 38 1.98 -8.71 -2.74
N LEU A 39 1.88 -8.55 -1.42
CA LEU A 39 2.52 -7.49 -0.64
C LEU A 39 4.02 -7.75 -0.54
N VAL A 40 4.40 -9.02 -0.36
CA VAL A 40 5.81 -9.36 -0.32
C VAL A 40 6.40 -9.43 -1.73
N GLY A 41 5.62 -9.82 -2.73
CA GLY A 41 6.00 -9.65 -4.13
C GLY A 41 6.28 -8.17 -4.49
N LEU A 42 5.45 -7.25 -3.98
CA LEU A 42 5.63 -5.81 -4.16
C LEU A 42 6.86 -5.27 -3.43
N PHE A 43 7.06 -5.65 -2.16
CA PHE A 43 8.25 -5.27 -1.40
C PHE A 43 9.52 -5.75 -2.10
N PHE A 44 9.50 -6.99 -2.60
CA PHE A 44 10.62 -7.58 -3.32
C PHE A 44 10.89 -6.85 -4.65
N LEU A 45 9.85 -6.56 -5.43
CA LEU A 45 10.01 -5.80 -6.69
C LEU A 45 10.53 -4.38 -6.42
N GLY A 46 10.06 -3.72 -5.37
CA GLY A 46 10.55 -2.39 -4.96
C GLY A 46 12.03 -2.42 -4.57
N LEU A 47 12.47 -3.45 -3.84
CA LEU A 47 13.87 -3.63 -3.50
C LEU A 47 14.74 -3.88 -4.76
N LEU A 48 14.26 -4.70 -5.67
CA LEU A 48 14.94 -4.98 -6.94
C LEU A 48 15.06 -3.71 -7.81
N PHE A 49 14.01 -2.89 -7.86
CA PHE A 49 14.01 -1.60 -8.55
C PHE A 49 15.02 -0.62 -7.96
N PHE A 50 15.05 -0.52 -6.62
CA PHE A 50 15.99 0.35 -5.93
C PHE A 50 17.44 -0.04 -6.23
N VAL A 51 17.76 -1.33 -6.17
CA VAL A 51 19.12 -1.80 -6.45
C VAL A 51 19.48 -1.62 -7.93
N ALA A 52 18.57 -1.93 -8.86
CA ALA A 52 18.79 -1.70 -10.29
C ALA A 52 19.07 -0.22 -10.61
N ARG A 53 18.44 0.71 -9.86
CA ARG A 53 18.70 2.14 -9.97
C ARG A 53 20.07 2.53 -9.43
N GLN A 54 20.47 2.00 -8.28
CA GLN A 54 21.77 2.29 -7.66
C GLN A 54 22.95 1.79 -8.49
N LEU A 55 22.73 0.75 -9.29
CA LEU A 55 23.76 0.14 -10.14
C LEU A 55 23.71 0.65 -11.59
N GLU A 56 22.85 1.62 -11.91
CA GLU A 56 22.71 2.22 -13.24
C GLU A 56 22.44 1.22 -14.38
N LEU A 57 21.77 0.10 -14.06
CA LEU A 57 21.39 -0.93 -15.02
C LEU A 57 20.29 -0.45 -15.96
N GLN A 58 20.67 0.25 -17.03
CA GLN A 58 19.74 0.95 -17.92
C GLN A 58 18.66 0.02 -18.51
N LEU A 59 19.05 -1.13 -19.06
CA LEU A 59 18.11 -2.08 -19.66
C LEU A 59 17.17 -2.71 -18.63
N THR A 60 17.71 -3.08 -17.47
CA THR A 60 16.92 -3.63 -16.37
C THR A 60 15.92 -2.61 -15.86
N LEU A 61 16.31 -1.35 -15.71
CA LEU A 61 15.43 -0.26 -15.29
C LEU A 61 14.27 -0.07 -16.26
N TRP A 62 14.51 -0.08 -17.56
CA TRP A 62 13.43 0.02 -18.57
C TRP A 62 12.42 -1.13 -18.46
N ILE A 63 12.91 -2.37 -18.31
CA ILE A 63 12.05 -3.54 -18.16
C ILE A 63 11.28 -3.49 -16.84
N LEU A 64 11.95 -3.17 -15.74
CA LEU A 64 11.34 -3.09 -14.42
C LEU A 64 10.32 -1.95 -14.34
N GLN A 65 10.55 -0.81 -14.99
CA GLN A 65 9.59 0.28 -15.08
C GLN A 65 8.30 -0.19 -15.76
N GLY A 66 8.40 -0.83 -16.93
CA GLY A 66 7.23 -1.39 -17.63
C GLY A 66 6.51 -2.46 -16.81
N LEU A 67 7.26 -3.39 -16.21
CA LEU A 67 6.72 -4.47 -15.38
C LEU A 67 6.04 -3.93 -14.12
N SER A 68 6.60 -2.90 -13.49
CA SER A 68 6.06 -2.29 -12.27
C SER A 68 4.69 -1.67 -12.50
N ALA A 69 4.46 -1.02 -13.65
CA ALA A 69 3.16 -0.43 -13.98
C ALA A 69 2.06 -1.50 -14.05
N VAL A 70 2.34 -2.61 -14.74
CA VAL A 70 1.42 -3.76 -14.81
C VAL A 70 1.26 -4.43 -13.45
N LEU A 71 2.35 -4.58 -12.68
CA LEU A 71 2.32 -5.18 -11.36
C LEU A 71 1.43 -4.37 -10.41
N VAL A 72 1.49 -3.04 -10.42
CA VAL A 72 0.63 -2.18 -9.58
C VAL A 72 -0.85 -2.40 -9.91
N ILE A 73 -1.20 -2.56 -11.18
CA ILE A 73 -2.60 -2.84 -11.58
C ILE A 73 -3.02 -4.22 -11.06
N VAL A 74 -2.22 -5.25 -11.30
CA VAL A 74 -2.48 -6.62 -10.80
C VAL A 74 -2.54 -6.65 -9.27
N LEU A 75 -1.66 -5.92 -8.61
CA LEU A 75 -1.63 -5.74 -7.16
C LEU A 75 -2.95 -5.18 -6.67
N VAL A 76 -3.42 -4.07 -7.26
CA VAL A 76 -4.70 -3.46 -6.90
C VAL A 76 -5.83 -4.46 -7.11
N ILE A 77 -5.83 -5.22 -8.21
CA ILE A 77 -6.85 -6.24 -8.52
C ILE A 77 -6.85 -7.40 -7.51
N VAL A 78 -5.67 -7.93 -7.17
CA VAL A 78 -5.53 -9.05 -6.22
C VAL A 78 -5.83 -8.61 -4.79
N PHE A 79 -5.48 -7.37 -4.44
CA PHE A 79 -5.71 -6.79 -3.11
C PHE A 79 -6.93 -5.88 -3.04
N GLN A 80 -7.89 -5.99 -3.97
CA GLN A 80 -9.08 -5.14 -3.91
C GLN A 80 -9.76 -5.24 -2.54
N ASP A 81 -9.91 -6.46 -2.01
CA ASP A 81 -10.51 -6.71 -0.71
C ASP A 81 -9.65 -6.23 0.47
N ASP A 82 -8.34 -6.46 0.44
CA ASP A 82 -7.44 -6.06 1.53
C ASP A 82 -7.28 -4.54 1.62
N LEU A 83 -7.13 -3.85 0.48
CA LEU A 83 -7.06 -2.39 0.43
C LEU A 83 -8.36 -1.78 0.96
N LYS A 84 -9.51 -2.30 0.51
CA LYS A 84 -10.82 -1.86 1.01
C LYS A 84 -10.93 -1.99 2.52
N ARG A 85 -10.49 -3.12 3.11
CA ARG A 85 -10.50 -3.34 4.57
C ARG A 85 -9.59 -2.36 5.31
N LEU A 86 -8.42 -2.02 4.77
CA LEU A 86 -7.52 -1.02 5.36
C LEU A 86 -8.17 0.38 5.34
N PHE A 87 -8.80 0.76 4.22
CA PHE A 87 -9.53 2.02 4.12
C PHE A 87 -10.72 2.06 5.08
N GLU A 88 -11.48 0.97 5.22
CA GLU A 88 -12.57 0.87 6.18
C GLU A 88 -12.07 1.05 7.62
N GLN A 89 -10.94 0.44 8.00
CA GLN A 89 -10.35 0.62 9.33
C GLN A 89 -9.94 2.07 9.59
N ILE A 90 -9.29 2.72 8.62
CA ILE A 90 -8.89 4.13 8.72
C ILE A 90 -10.14 5.04 8.80
N ALA A 91 -11.16 4.76 7.99
CA ALA A 91 -12.42 5.51 7.98
C ALA A 91 -13.18 5.38 9.31
N VAL A 92 -13.26 4.17 9.89
CA VAL A 92 -13.89 3.97 11.21
C VAL A 92 -13.13 4.74 12.30
N TRP A 93 -11.80 4.74 12.26
CA TRP A 93 -10.99 5.47 13.23
C TRP A 93 -11.16 6.99 13.11
N GLY A 94 -11.28 7.50 11.88
CA GLY A 94 -11.59 8.91 11.61
C GLY A 94 -13.02 9.30 11.97
N LEU A 95 -13.99 8.43 11.71
CA LEU A 95 -15.42 8.69 11.93
C LEU A 95 -15.85 8.50 13.39
N ARG A 96 -15.15 7.67 14.17
CA ARG A 96 -15.41 7.47 15.61
C ARG A 96 -15.28 8.75 16.45
N ARG A 97 -14.73 9.84 15.89
CA ARG A 97 -14.71 11.17 16.53
C ARG A 97 -16.01 11.97 16.32
N ARG A 98 -17.00 11.47 15.55
CA ARG A 98 -18.21 12.22 15.19
C ARG A 98 -19.53 11.44 15.30
N THR A 99 -19.73 10.67 16.36
CA THR A 99 -21.09 10.47 16.87
C THR A 99 -21.29 11.40 18.06
N PRO A 100 -21.88 12.60 17.86
CA PRO A 100 -22.45 13.32 18.99
C PRO A 100 -23.48 12.36 19.59
N VAL A 101 -23.18 11.82 20.77
CA VAL A 101 -24.17 11.13 21.59
C VAL A 101 -25.34 12.12 21.69
N PRO A 102 -26.54 11.77 21.18
CA PRO A 102 -27.67 12.69 21.20
C PRO A 102 -27.82 13.20 22.62
N SER A 103 -27.52 14.49 22.81
CA SER A 103 -27.59 15.07 24.15
C SER A 103 -29.03 14.91 24.63
N LEU A 104 -29.19 14.46 25.87
CA LEU A 104 -30.50 14.27 26.52
C LEU A 104 -31.37 15.54 26.39
N GLY A 105 -30.76 16.72 26.26
CA GLY A 105 -31.44 17.98 25.97
C GLY A 105 -32.16 18.04 24.61
N VAL A 106 -31.68 17.39 23.55
CA VAL A 106 -32.41 17.33 22.26
C VAL A 106 -33.64 16.44 22.40
N VAL A 107 -33.54 15.34 23.15
CA VAL A 107 -34.67 14.46 23.46
C VAL A 107 -35.67 15.19 24.37
N GLU A 108 -35.19 15.98 25.33
CA GLU A 108 -36.02 16.78 26.22
C GLU A 108 -36.74 17.92 25.48
N VAL A 109 -36.06 18.60 24.55
CA VAL A 109 -36.68 19.63 23.70
C VAL A 109 -37.73 19.02 22.77
N LEU A 110 -37.48 17.83 22.22
CA LEU A 110 -38.46 17.11 21.41
C LEU A 110 -39.66 16.64 22.25
N MET A 111 -39.42 16.07 23.42
CA MET A 111 -40.46 15.69 24.39
C MET A 111 -41.29 16.91 24.83
N ARG A 112 -40.64 18.05 25.09
CA ARG A 112 -41.29 19.29 25.50
C ARG A 112 -42.12 19.91 24.38
N SER A 113 -41.63 19.89 23.14
CA SER A 113 -42.38 20.35 21.96
C SER A 113 -43.60 19.47 21.68
N ILE A 114 -43.46 18.15 21.73
CA ILE A 114 -44.57 17.21 21.52
C ILE A 114 -45.62 17.36 22.63
N GLY A 115 -45.20 17.46 23.89
CA GLY A 115 -46.12 17.70 25.01
C GLY A 115 -46.84 19.04 24.90
N SER A 116 -46.14 20.08 24.45
CA SER A 116 -46.73 21.41 24.25
C SER A 116 -47.69 21.49 23.07
N TRP A 117 -47.54 20.62 22.07
CA TRP A 117 -48.45 20.54 20.92
C TRP A 117 -49.73 19.80 21.31
N ARG A 118 -49.61 18.70 22.07
CA ARG A 118 -50.75 17.96 22.62
C ARG A 118 -51.64 18.80 23.55
N ALA A 119 -51.07 19.78 24.24
CA ALA A 119 -51.86 20.72 25.07
C ALA A 119 -52.65 21.76 24.25
N ARG A 120 -52.34 21.95 22.96
CA ARG A 120 -53.00 22.95 22.09
C ARG A 120 -53.99 22.31 21.13
N THR A 121 -53.75 21.09 20.67
CA THR A 121 -54.73 20.30 19.92
C THR A 121 -55.56 19.49 20.90
N GLY A 122 -56.64 20.10 21.40
CA GLY A 122 -57.69 19.40 22.13
C GLY A 122 -58.45 18.45 21.22
N THR A 123 -58.19 17.17 21.38
CA THR A 123 -59.13 16.06 21.15
C THR A 123 -59.03 15.13 22.33
#